data_AF-A0A7R9ELA9-F1
#
_entry.id   AF-A0A7R9ELA9-F1
#
_cell.length_a   1.000
_cell.length_b   1.000
_cell.length_c   1.000
_cell.angle_alpha   90.00
_cell.angle_beta   90.00
_cell.angle_gamma   90.00
#
_symmetry.space_group_name_H-M   'P 1'
#
loop_
_entity.id
_entity.type
_entity.pdbx_description
1 polymer ?
#
loop_
_entity_poly.entity_id
_entity_poly.type
_entity_poly.pdbx_seq_one_letter_code
_entity_poly.pdbx_strand_id
1 'polypeptide(L)'
;MADYKKSKDWDTLHRMISLKSMLSLTPPGEPVGLLAAQSIGEPSTQMTLNTFHFAGRGDMNVTLGIPRLREILMMASKTIKTPSMDIPFRTDVPNIHREANKLRRKLTRVSVASVLEYAAITDYIQLQPQ
;
A
#
# COMPACT_ATOMS: atom_id res chain seq x y z
N MET A 1 -13.77 -16.79 -40.94
CA MET A 1 -14.67 -16.89 -39.77
C MET A 1 -15.68 -17.98 -40.08
N ALA A 2 -15.32 -19.24 -39.82
CA ALA A 2 -16.22 -20.37 -40.07
C ALA A 2 -17.14 -20.51 -38.86
N ASP A 3 -18.44 -20.40 -39.09
CA ASP A 3 -19.49 -20.64 -38.10
C ASP A 3 -19.33 -22.04 -37.51
N TYR A 4 -18.88 -22.07 -36.26
CA TYR A 4 -18.78 -23.28 -35.44
C TYR A 4 -20.17 -23.90 -35.33
N LYS A 5 -20.31 -25.15 -35.80
CA LYS A 5 -21.55 -25.89 -36.00
C LYS A 5 -22.38 -25.95 -34.70
N LYS A 6 -23.24 -24.94 -34.50
CA LYS A 6 -24.14 -24.76 -33.36
C LYS A 6 -25.24 -25.82 -33.39
N SER A 7 -25.12 -26.85 -32.55
CA SER A 7 -26.28 -27.54 -31.96
C SER A 7 -25.86 -28.69 -31.04
N LYS A 8 -24.82 -29.45 -31.38
CA LYS A 8 -24.46 -30.68 -30.64
C LYS A 8 -23.29 -30.53 -29.66
N ASP A 9 -22.56 -29.42 -29.74
CA ASP A 9 -21.31 -29.23 -29.01
C ASP A 9 -21.47 -28.39 -27.72
N TRP A 10 -22.53 -27.57 -27.65
CA TRP A 10 -22.83 -26.74 -26.48
C TRP A 10 -23.23 -27.59 -25.27
N ASP A 11 -24.01 -28.65 -25.46
CA ASP A 11 -24.37 -29.57 -24.39
C ASP A 11 -23.15 -30.30 -23.83
N THR A 12 -22.22 -30.69 -24.72
CA THR A 12 -20.95 -31.31 -24.34
C THR A 12 -20.08 -30.33 -23.58
N LEU A 13 -19.99 -29.07 -24.02
CA LEU A 13 -19.24 -28.02 -23.33
C LEU A 13 -19.86 -27.71 -21.95
N HIS A 14 -21.18 -27.60 -21.86
CA HIS A 14 -21.86 -27.41 -20.57
C HIS A 14 -21.63 -28.59 -19.62
N ARG A 15 -21.67 -29.83 -20.13
CA ARG A 15 -21.34 -31.03 -19.34
C ARG A 15 -19.88 -31.02 -18.90
N MET A 16 -18.94 -30.67 -19.77
CA MET A 16 -17.52 -30.59 -19.43
C MET A 16 -17.24 -29.51 -18.37
N ILE A 17 -17.86 -28.32 -18.50
CA ILE A 17 -17.74 -27.26 -17.50
C ILE A 17 -18.37 -27.70 -16.17
N SER A 18 -19.55 -28.34 -16.21
CA SER A 18 -20.20 -28.85 -15.00
C SER A 18 -19.33 -29.91 -14.31
N LEU A 19 -18.75 -30.84 -15.07
CA LEU A 19 -17.85 -31.86 -14.53
C LEU A 19 -16.56 -31.24 -13.96
N LYS A 20 -15.93 -30.30 -14.69
CA LYS A 20 -14.76 -29.59 -14.20
C LYS A 20 -15.07 -28.81 -12.92
N SER A 21 -16.22 -28.15 -12.85
CA SER A 21 -16.66 -27.42 -11.66
C SER A 21 -16.85 -28.33 -10.47
N MET A 22 -17.43 -29.52 -10.66
CA MET A 22 -17.58 -30.52 -9.59
C MET A 22 -16.22 -31.03 -9.11
N LEU A 23 -15.27 -31.24 -10.03
CA LEU A 23 -13.91 -31.70 -9.72
C LEU A 23 -13.00 -30.61 -9.13
N SER A 24 -13.32 -29.33 -9.34
CA SER A 24 -12.58 -28.19 -8.78
C SER A 24 -12.93 -27.91 -7.32
N LEU A 25 -13.88 -28.63 -6.74
CA LEU A 25 -14.19 -28.54 -5.32
C LEU A 25 -13.07 -29.19 -4.49
N THR A 26 -12.61 -28.49 -3.47
CA THR A 26 -11.60 -28.99 -2.54
C THR A 26 -12.20 -30.09 -1.66
N PRO A 27 -11.48 -31.22 -1.44
CA PRO A 27 -11.96 -32.27 -0.56
C PRO A 27 -12.09 -31.76 0.89
N PRO A 28 -13.09 -32.25 1.64
CA PRO A 28 -13.22 -31.93 3.06
C PRO A 28 -12.05 -32.53 3.85
N GLY A 29 -11.56 -31.79 4.86
CA GLY A 29 -10.47 -32.24 5.72
C GLY A 29 -9.05 -31.86 5.24
N GLU A 30 -8.92 -31.17 4.10
CA GLU A 30 -7.64 -30.67 3.62
C GLU A 30 -7.06 -29.60 4.59
N PRO A 31 -5.76 -29.66 4.95
CA PRO A 31 -5.13 -28.68 5.84
C PRO A 31 -4.86 -27.33 5.14
N VAL A 32 -5.94 -26.60 4.81
CA VAL A 32 -5.89 -25.32 4.09
C VAL A 32 -5.07 -24.25 4.81
N GLY A 33 -4.99 -24.29 6.14
CA GLY A 33 -4.21 -23.34 6.93
C GLY A 33 -2.70 -23.47 6.69
N LEU A 34 -2.18 -24.71 6.59
CA LEU A 34 -0.77 -24.96 6.31
C LEU A 34 -0.41 -24.54 4.89
N LEU A 35 -1.25 -24.91 3.92
CA LEU A 35 -1.08 -24.55 2.51
C LEU A 35 -1.10 -23.02 2.33
N ALA A 36 -2.05 -22.33 2.97
CA ALA A 36 -2.14 -20.88 2.93
C ALA A 36 -0.88 -20.23 3.52
N ALA A 37 -0.42 -20.71 4.69
CA ALA A 37 0.79 -20.19 5.34
C ALA A 37 2.03 -20.32 4.45
N GLN A 38 2.24 -21.48 3.82
CA GLN A 38 3.36 -21.70 2.92
C GLN A 38 3.25 -20.85 1.64
N SER A 39 2.05 -20.78 1.05
CA SER A 39 1.78 -20.01 -0.17
C SER A 39 2.07 -18.52 -0.02
N ILE A 40 1.97 -17.97 1.20
CA ILE A 40 2.32 -16.58 1.50
C ILE A 40 3.79 -16.48 1.91
N GLY A 41 4.27 -17.40 2.76
CA GLY A 41 5.60 -17.32 3.36
C GLY A 41 6.74 -17.39 2.35
N GLU A 42 6.69 -18.34 1.42
CA GLU A 42 7.74 -18.53 0.40
C GLU A 42 7.93 -17.30 -0.50
N PRO A 43 6.89 -16.76 -1.18
CA PRO A 43 7.06 -15.58 -2.02
C PRO A 43 7.41 -14.32 -1.22
N SER A 44 6.97 -14.21 0.03
CA SER A 44 7.28 -13.05 0.88
C SER A 44 8.79 -12.88 1.10
N THR A 45 9.52 -14.00 1.28
CA THR A 45 10.98 -13.98 1.41
C THR A 45 11.65 -13.58 0.08
N GLN A 46 11.15 -14.08 -1.06
CA GLN A 46 11.67 -13.75 -2.39
C GLN A 46 11.45 -12.27 -2.74
N MET A 47 10.29 -11.70 -2.40
CA MET A 47 9.98 -10.29 -2.67
C MET A 47 10.88 -9.32 -1.91
N THR A 48 11.41 -9.71 -0.74
CA THR A 48 12.19 -8.81 0.12
C THR A 48 13.52 -8.39 -0.51
N LEU A 49 14.16 -9.24 -1.32
CA LEU A 49 15.37 -8.88 -2.06
C LEU A 49 15.07 -8.02 -3.31
N ASN A 50 13.90 -8.20 -3.93
CA ASN A 50 13.52 -7.49 -5.16
C ASN A 50 12.93 -6.08 -4.90
N THR A 51 12.37 -5.81 -3.72
CA THR A 51 11.73 -4.52 -3.41
C THR A 51 12.71 -3.37 -3.16
N PHE A 52 13.99 -3.65 -2.87
CA PHE A 52 14.99 -2.58 -2.67
C PHE A 52 15.43 -1.93 -3.98
N HIS A 53 15.28 -2.60 -5.13
CA HIS A 53 15.74 -2.10 -6.44
C HIS A 53 14.62 -1.55 -7.34
N PHE A 54 13.34 -1.83 -7.04
CA PHE A 54 12.20 -1.13 -7.68
C PHE A 54 12.04 0.33 -7.19
N ALA A 55 12.90 0.80 -6.28
CA ALA A 55 12.94 2.12 -5.68
C ALA A 55 13.48 3.22 -6.63
N GLY A 56 12.99 3.28 -7.87
CA GLY A 56 13.28 4.38 -8.81
C GLY A 56 12.55 5.69 -8.50
N ARG A 57 11.72 5.73 -7.44
CA ARG A 57 11.16 6.96 -6.85
C ARG A 57 11.60 7.04 -5.39
N GLY A 58 12.74 7.68 -5.16
CA GLY A 58 13.44 7.73 -3.87
C GLY A 58 12.75 8.50 -2.73
N ASP A 59 11.53 9.01 -2.91
CA ASP A 59 10.89 9.89 -1.92
C ASP A 59 9.93 9.17 -0.96
N MET A 60 9.71 7.87 -1.15
CA MET A 60 8.87 7.08 -0.24
C MET A 60 9.56 5.75 0.07
N ASN A 61 10.43 5.76 1.09
CA ASN A 61 10.85 4.54 1.78
C ASN A 61 9.65 3.94 2.53
N VAL A 62 8.64 3.45 1.81
CA VAL A 62 7.52 2.71 2.38
C VAL A 62 8.08 1.39 2.90
N THR A 63 7.67 0.96 4.10
CA THR A 63 7.95 -0.40 4.56
C THR A 63 7.30 -1.38 3.56
N LEU A 64 8.09 -2.01 2.71
CA LEU A 64 7.65 -3.03 1.72
C LEU A 64 8.28 -4.39 2.05
N GLY A 65 7.67 -5.47 1.55
CA GLY A 65 8.16 -6.84 1.75
C GLY A 65 7.93 -7.39 3.17
N ILE A 66 8.87 -8.20 3.66
CA ILE A 66 8.81 -8.84 4.99
C ILE A 66 8.67 -7.83 6.15
N PRO A 67 9.39 -6.69 6.18
CA PRO A 67 9.21 -5.68 7.22
C PRO A 67 7.76 -5.21 7.37
N ARG A 68 7.02 -5.07 6.26
CA ARG A 68 5.60 -4.67 6.27
C ARG A 68 4.69 -5.79 6.73
N LEU A 69 4.95 -7.01 6.28
CA LEU A 69 4.19 -8.19 6.70
C LEU A 69 4.30 -8.41 8.21
N ARG A 70 5.51 -8.29 8.77
CA ARG A 70 5.73 -8.36 10.22
C ARG A 70 4.95 -7.27 10.97
N GLU A 71 5.00 -6.05 10.46
CA GLU A 71 4.33 -4.90 11.07
C GLU A 71 2.81 -5.08 11.15
N ILE A 72 2.19 -5.56 10.05
CA ILE A 72 0.73 -5.77 9.96
C ILE A 72 0.31 -7.02 10.73
N LEU A 73 0.93 -8.17 10.45
CA LEU A 73 0.44 -9.48 10.90
C LEU A 73 1.01 -9.92 12.24
N MET A 74 2.31 -9.71 12.49
CA MET A 74 2.98 -10.24 13.68
C MET A 74 2.94 -9.28 14.86
N MET A 75 3.11 -7.98 14.60
CA MET A 75 3.17 -6.96 15.64
C MET A 75 1.83 -6.26 15.87
N ALA A 76 0.97 -6.18 14.85
CA ALA A 76 -0.26 -5.40 14.87
C ALA A 76 -0.06 -4.02 15.54
N SER A 77 1.05 -3.36 15.17
CA SER A 77 1.54 -2.18 15.89
C SER A 77 0.56 -1.02 15.77
N LYS A 78 0.21 -0.40 16.91
CA LYS A 78 -0.60 0.84 16.92
C LYS A 78 0.12 1.99 16.23
N THR A 79 1.45 2.00 16.27
CA THR A 79 2.29 3.01 15.62
C THR A 79 2.96 2.40 14.41
N ILE A 80 2.55 2.82 13.22
CA ILE A 80 3.15 2.38 11.95
C ILE A 80 4.40 3.20 11.64
N LYS A 81 5.45 2.54 11.14
CA LYS A 81 6.74 3.16 10.85
C LYS A 81 6.68 4.16 9.71
N THR A 82 5.87 3.88 8.69
CA THR A 82 5.74 4.72 7.49
C THR A 82 4.26 4.99 7.21
N PRO A 83 3.61 5.90 7.96
CA PRO A 83 2.21 6.26 7.73
C PRO A 83 2.06 6.99 6.38
N SER A 84 1.19 6.47 5.53
CA SER A 84 0.76 7.13 4.29
C SER A 84 -0.77 7.16 4.22
N MET A 85 -1.31 8.17 3.54
CA MET A 85 -2.74 8.33 3.34
C MET A 85 -3.01 8.91 1.95
N ASP A 86 -3.84 8.22 1.18
CA ASP A 86 -4.30 8.69 -0.13
C ASP A 86 -5.62 9.43 0.03
N ILE A 87 -5.70 10.65 -0.49
CA ILE A 87 -6.88 11.52 -0.38
C ILE A 87 -7.50 11.65 -1.78
N PRO A 88 -8.59 10.92 -2.09
CA PRO A 88 -9.26 11.04 -3.38
C PRO A 88 -10.04 12.36 -3.46
N PHE A 89 -10.04 12.96 -4.65
CA PHE A 89 -10.85 14.15 -4.94
C PHE A 89 -12.17 13.75 -5.62
N ARG A 90 -13.24 14.50 -5.35
CA ARG A 90 -14.52 14.33 -6.06
C ARG A 90 -14.36 14.78 -7.52
N THR A 91 -15.06 14.10 -8.42
CA THR A 91 -15.04 14.36 -9.87
C THR A 91 -15.63 15.72 -10.26
N ASP A 92 -16.50 16.27 -9.41
CA ASP A 92 -17.31 17.44 -9.73
C ASP A 92 -16.59 18.78 -9.46
N VAL A 93 -15.32 18.72 -9.05
CA VAL A 93 -14.55 19.92 -8.66
C VAL A 93 -13.89 20.51 -9.91
N PRO A 94 -14.26 21.75 -10.32
CA PRO A 94 -13.57 22.41 -11.42
C PRO A 94 -12.12 22.75 -11.01
N ASN A 95 -11.18 22.53 -11.92
CA ASN A 95 -9.77 22.90 -11.76
C ASN A 95 -9.05 22.19 -10.57
N ILE A 96 -9.13 20.85 -10.56
CA ILE A 96 -8.60 19.94 -9.51
C ILE A 96 -7.15 20.27 -9.13
N HIS A 97 -6.25 20.51 -10.08
CA HIS A 97 -4.84 20.76 -9.79
C HIS A 97 -4.58 21.98 -8.89
N ARG A 98 -5.40 23.04 -9.04
CA ARG A 98 -5.27 24.26 -8.24
C ARG A 98 -5.75 24.01 -6.81
N GLU A 99 -6.92 23.39 -6.65
CA GLU A 99 -7.47 23.07 -5.34
C GLU A 99 -6.63 22.00 -4.61
N ALA A 100 -6.08 21.02 -5.33
CA ALA A 100 -5.15 20.05 -4.77
C ALA A 100 -3.89 20.71 -4.22
N ASN A 101 -3.30 21.67 -4.94
CA ASN A 101 -2.15 22.42 -4.44
C ASN A 101 -2.49 23.30 -3.23
N LYS A 102 -3.69 23.89 -3.21
CA LYS A 102 -4.18 24.66 -2.07
C LYS A 102 -4.38 23.78 -0.84
N LEU A 103 -4.96 22.59 -1.00
CA LEU A 103 -5.12 21.61 0.07
C LEU A 103 -3.75 21.11 0.57
N ARG A 104 -2.82 20.79 -0.35
CA ARG A 104 -1.45 20.37 -0.01
C ARG A 104 -0.78 21.39 0.90
N ARG A 105 -0.85 22.68 0.56
CA ARG A 105 -0.28 23.77 1.38
C ARG A 105 -0.91 23.85 2.78
N LYS A 106 -2.23 23.60 2.90
CA LYS A 106 -2.92 23.61 4.20
C LYS A 106 -2.58 22.41 5.07
N LEU A 107 -2.35 21.23 4.47
CA LEU A 107 -2.04 19.99 5.20
C LEU A 107 -0.55 19.84 5.53
N THR A 108 0.31 20.51 4.78
CA THR A 108 1.76 20.46 5.04
C THR A 108 2.07 21.21 6.32
N ARG A 109 2.59 20.49 7.32
CA ARG A 109 3.08 21.09 8.57
C ARG A 109 4.33 21.91 8.28
N VAL A 110 4.30 23.19 8.62
CA VAL A 110 5.44 24.10 8.56
C VAL A 110 5.83 24.45 9.99
N SER A 111 7.10 24.31 10.35
CA SER A 111 7.63 24.72 11.66
C SER A 111 8.35 26.06 11.54
N VAL A 112 8.46 26.81 12.63
CA VAL A 112 9.23 28.08 12.62
C VAL A 112 10.67 27.84 12.17
N ALA A 113 11.26 26.72 12.58
CA ALA A 113 12.60 26.30 12.15
C ALA A 113 12.74 26.14 10.62
N SER A 114 11.65 25.82 9.90
CA SER A 114 11.68 25.68 8.43
C SER A 114 11.63 27.01 7.68
N VAL A 115 11.32 28.12 8.36
CA VAL A 115 11.18 29.46 7.77
C VAL A 115 12.21 30.45 8.35
N LEU A 116 12.80 30.13 9.51
CA LEU A 116 13.77 30.97 10.19
C LEU A 116 15.09 31.01 9.41
N GLU A 117 15.40 32.18 8.85
CA GLU A 117 16.65 32.40 8.10
C GLU A 117 17.83 32.70 9.04
N TYR A 118 17.59 33.50 10.08
CA TYR A 118 18.59 33.85 11.09
C TYR A 118 17.91 34.21 12.42
N ALA A 119 18.58 33.90 13.52
CA ALA A 119 18.20 34.34 14.85
C ALA A 119 19.43 34.90 15.57
N ALA A 120 19.33 36.16 16.01
CA ALA A 120 20.31 36.76 16.90
C ALA A 120 19.83 36.60 18.35
N ILE A 121 20.73 36.15 19.22
CA ILE A 121 20.52 36.16 20.66
C ILE A 121 21.43 37.26 21.22
N THR A 122 20.86 38.16 22.02
CA THR A 122 21.60 39.24 22.67
C THR A 122 21.37 39.15 24.16
N ASP A 123 22.43 38.83 24.89
CA ASP A 123 22.40 38.76 26.34
C ASP A 123 23.01 40.03 26.93
N TYR A 124 22.43 40.50 28.03
CA TYR A 124 22.97 41.62 28.81
C TYR A 124 23.00 41.24 30.28
N ILE A 125 24.06 41.67 30.98
CA ILE A 125 24.21 41.49 32.41
C ILE A 125 23.74 42.77 33.09
N GLN A 126 22.68 42.68 33.88
CA GLN A 126 22.17 43.79 34.67
C GLN A 126 22.76 43.72 36.09
N LEU A 127 23.81 44.51 36.33
CA LEU A 127 24.38 44.68 37.67
C LEU A 127 23.51 45.64 38.47
N GLN A 128 22.88 45.16 39.54
CA GLN A 128 22.21 46.01 40.52
C GLN A 128 23.26 46.67 41.43
N PRO A 129 23.28 48.01 41.58
CA PRO A 129 24.13 48.68 42.56
C PRO A 129 23.65 48.36 43.98
N GLN A 130 24.58 48.08 44.89
CA GLN A 130 24.32 48.03 46.34
C GLN A 130 24.27 49.43 46.93
#